data_AF-A0A935T5W5-F1
#
_entry.id   AF-A0A935T5W5-F1
#
_cell.length_a   1.000
_cell.length_b   1.000
_cell.length_c   1.000
_cell.angle_alpha   90.00
_cell.angle_beta   90.00
_cell.angle_gamma   90.00
#
_symmetry.space_group_name_H-M   'P 1'
#
loop_
_entity.id
_entity.type
_entity.pdbx_description
1 polymer ?
#
loop_
_entity_poly.entity_id
_entity_poly.type
_entity_poly.pdbx_seq_one_letter_code
_entity_poly.pdbx_strand_id
1 'polypeptide(L)'
;MASQASVDIFERAATARGRILRVEADRADALPRILALTFDIGRIVVRPADGEIRAEVVAEREVLPAGLVPLDEEDPWWRVLGQPITAVWPVEGEVTPVATQPKVRALKLRFRESDQNPRIVGISAAGPALRVSLEGN
;
A
#
# COMPACT_ATOMS: atom_id res chain seq x y z
N MET A 1 17.72 -1.71 16.51
CA MET A 1 17.67 -0.76 15.37
C MET A 1 16.92 -1.44 14.24
N ALA A 2 15.61 -1.22 14.12
CA ALA A 2 14.80 -1.84 13.08
C ALA A 2 13.54 -1.01 12.87
N SER A 3 13.60 0.04 12.06
CA SER A 3 12.40 0.80 11.70
C SER A 3 12.45 1.48 10.33
N GLN A 4 13.61 1.54 9.67
CA GLN A 4 13.72 2.12 8.31
C GLN A 4 13.21 1.20 7.19
N ALA A 5 13.26 -0.12 7.34
CA ALA A 5 13.05 -1.05 6.22
C ALA A 5 11.60 -1.27 5.78
N SER A 6 10.60 -0.78 6.54
CA SER A 6 9.22 -1.23 6.35
C SER A 6 8.55 -0.66 5.10
N VAL A 7 8.78 0.61 4.75
CA VAL A 7 8.00 1.28 3.69
C VAL A 7 8.80 1.56 2.42
N ASP A 8 10.14 1.51 2.47
CA ASP A 8 11.07 1.56 1.32
C ASP A 8 10.80 0.45 0.28
N ILE A 9 10.12 -0.61 0.69
CA ILE A 9 9.60 -1.64 -0.19
C ILE A 9 8.70 -1.06 -1.31
N PHE A 10 7.91 -0.04 -1.01
CA PHE A 10 7.06 0.63 -2.01
C PHE A 10 7.89 1.47 -2.98
N GLU A 11 8.96 2.10 -2.50
CA GLU A 11 9.88 2.85 -3.37
C GLU A 11 10.54 1.90 -4.36
N ARG A 12 11.02 0.74 -3.88
CA ARG A 12 11.56 -0.32 -4.76
C ARG A 12 10.53 -0.81 -5.77
N ALA A 13 9.28 -1.02 -5.34
CA ALA A 13 8.21 -1.42 -6.25
C ALA A 13 7.92 -0.35 -7.31
N ALA A 14 7.95 0.94 -6.93
CA ALA A 14 7.78 2.06 -7.85
C ALA A 14 8.95 2.20 -8.84
N THR A 15 10.20 2.05 -8.38
CA THR A 15 11.38 2.02 -9.25
C THR A 15 11.29 0.90 -10.28
N ALA A 16 10.85 -0.28 -9.86
CA ALA A 16 10.67 -1.44 -10.73
C ALA A 16 9.39 -1.39 -11.58
N ARG A 17 8.54 -0.36 -11.42
CA ARG A 17 7.25 -0.20 -12.10
C ARG A 17 6.33 -1.42 -11.92
N GLY A 18 6.32 -1.99 -10.71
CA GLY A 18 5.52 -3.17 -10.39
C GLY A 18 4.03 -2.96 -10.67
N ARG A 19 3.41 -3.87 -11.40
CA ARG A 19 1.98 -3.83 -11.71
C ARG A 19 1.19 -4.47 -10.60
N ILE A 20 0.22 -3.75 -10.04
CA ILE A 20 -0.67 -4.32 -9.03
C ILE A 20 -1.61 -5.33 -9.70
N LEU A 21 -1.53 -6.59 -9.28
CA LEU A 21 -2.30 -7.70 -9.86
C LEU A 21 -3.50 -8.08 -9.01
N ARG A 22 -3.39 -7.92 -7.69
CA ARG A 22 -4.42 -8.33 -6.74
C ARG A 22 -4.30 -7.56 -5.44
N VAL A 23 -5.44 -7.24 -4.86
CA VAL A 23 -5.49 -6.65 -3.51
C VAL A 23 -6.41 -7.48 -2.64
N GLU A 24 -5.96 -7.81 -1.43
CA GLU A 24 -6.73 -8.62 -0.49
C GLU A 24 -6.69 -7.97 0.90
N ALA A 25 -7.76 -8.13 1.68
CA ALA A 25 -7.81 -7.61 3.04
C ALA A 25 -8.56 -8.53 3.98
N ASP A 26 -8.29 -8.40 5.28
CA ASP A 26 -9.08 -9.07 6.31
C ASP A 26 -10.41 -8.30 6.48
N ARG A 27 -11.52 -9.00 6.27
CA ARG A 27 -12.86 -8.42 6.44
C ARG A 27 -13.48 -8.74 7.80
N ALA A 28 -12.66 -8.75 8.83
CA ALA A 28 -13.14 -8.97 10.20
C ALA A 28 -14.01 -7.80 10.70
N ASP A 29 -13.75 -6.58 10.21
CA ASP A 29 -14.40 -5.34 10.64
C ASP A 29 -14.70 -4.40 9.45
N ALA A 30 -15.34 -3.25 9.72
CA ALA A 30 -15.63 -2.22 8.72
C ALA A 30 -14.39 -1.60 8.05
N LEU A 31 -13.24 -1.62 8.73
CA LEU A 31 -11.95 -1.21 8.19
C LEU A 31 -10.97 -2.39 8.30
N PRO A 32 -10.19 -2.67 7.25
CA PRO A 32 -9.24 -3.78 7.28
C PRO A 32 -8.10 -3.50 8.26
N ARG A 33 -7.64 -4.52 8.98
CA ARG A 33 -6.42 -4.45 9.82
C ARG A 33 -5.19 -4.90 9.05
N ILE A 34 -5.39 -5.60 7.94
CA ILE A 34 -4.37 -6.14 7.07
C ILE A 34 -4.76 -5.88 5.62
N LEU A 35 -3.81 -5.38 4.84
CA LEU A 35 -3.95 -5.21 3.40
C LEU A 35 -2.77 -5.89 2.71
N ALA A 36 -3.04 -6.86 1.85
CA ALA A 36 -2.05 -7.53 1.01
C ALA A 36 -2.12 -6.99 -0.42
N LEU A 37 -1.04 -6.37 -0.86
CA LEU A 37 -0.86 -5.83 -2.20
C LEU A 37 0.06 -6.78 -2.98
N THR A 38 -0.49 -7.48 -3.97
CA THR A 38 0.27 -8.38 -4.84
C THR A 38 0.61 -7.67 -6.14
N PHE A 39 1.89 -7.46 -6.36
CA PHE A 39 2.46 -6.99 -7.62
C PHE A 39 3.03 -8.16 -8.43
N ASP A 40 3.25 -7.95 -9.72
CA ASP A 40 3.99 -8.89 -10.59
C ASP A 40 5.44 -9.14 -10.15
N ILE A 41 6.02 -8.21 -9.39
CA ILE A 41 7.39 -8.27 -8.85
C ILE A 41 7.46 -8.74 -7.39
N GLY A 42 6.33 -9.03 -6.73
CA GLY A 42 6.31 -9.46 -5.33
C GLY A 42 5.08 -9.00 -4.55
N ARG A 43 5.03 -9.33 -3.26
CA ARG A 43 3.87 -9.03 -2.39
C ARG A 43 4.29 -8.16 -1.22
N ILE A 44 3.41 -7.23 -0.87
CA ILE A 44 3.58 -6.32 0.23
C ILE A 44 2.39 -6.47 1.16
N VAL A 45 2.62 -6.85 2.40
CA VAL A 45 1.58 -6.85 3.43
C VAL A 45 1.71 -5.59 4.25
N VAL A 46 0.59 -4.90 4.47
CA VAL A 46 0.49 -3.63 5.18
C VAL A 46 -0.37 -3.84 6.43
N ARG A 47 0.10 -3.34 7.58
CA ARG A 47 -0.59 -3.43 8.87
C ARG A 47 -0.37 -2.15 9.68
N PRO A 48 -1.33 -1.71 10.50
CA PRO A 48 -1.10 -0.67 11.48
C PRO A 48 -0.33 -1.25 12.68
N ALA A 49 0.64 -0.52 13.20
CA ALA A 49 1.35 -0.84 14.44
C ALA A 49 1.69 0.46 15.18
N ASP A 50 1.29 0.57 16.45
CA ASP A 50 1.57 1.74 17.31
C ASP A 50 1.20 3.10 16.67
N GLY A 51 0.13 3.13 15.88
CA GLY A 51 -0.33 4.33 15.17
C GLY A 51 0.47 4.68 13.90
N GLU A 52 1.34 3.78 13.45
CA GLU A 52 2.10 3.87 12.20
C GLU A 52 1.67 2.78 11.22
N ILE A 53 2.04 2.95 9.95
CA ILE A 53 1.94 1.90 8.94
C ILE A 53 3.25 1.11 8.91
N ARG A 54 3.12 -0.21 9.02
CA ARG A 54 4.18 -1.17 8.74
C ARG A 54 3.88 -1.88 7.44
N ALA A 55 4.92 -2.09 6.64
CA ALA A 55 4.85 -2.94 5.48
C ALA A 55 5.99 -3.96 5.49
N GLU A 56 5.72 -5.14 4.94
CA GLU A 56 6.63 -6.27 4.89
C GLU A 56 6.57 -6.95 3.52
N VAL A 57 7.73 -7.40 3.00
CA VAL A 57 7.78 -8.24 1.80
C VAL A 57 7.34 -9.62 2.19
N VAL A 58 6.44 -10.22 1.40
CA VAL A 58 6.11 -11.64 1.52
C VAL A 58 6.46 -12.34 0.21
N ALA A 59 7.31 -13.36 0.30
CA ALA A 59 7.78 -14.09 -0.88
C ALA A 59 6.67 -14.98 -1.49
N GLU A 60 5.95 -15.70 -0.63
CA GLU A 60 5.01 -16.76 -1.01
C GLU A 60 3.58 -16.42 -0.59
N ARG A 61 2.59 -16.87 -1.37
CA ARG A 61 1.18 -16.57 -1.09
C ARG A 61 0.70 -17.30 0.17
N GLU A 62 1.27 -18.46 0.43
CA GLU A 62 0.99 -19.36 1.54
C GLU A 62 1.37 -18.75 2.89
N VAL A 63 2.26 -17.75 2.87
CA VAL A 63 2.71 -17.00 4.06
C VAL A 63 1.78 -15.81 4.34
N LEU A 64 0.85 -15.48 3.43
CA LEU A 64 -0.13 -14.43 3.70
C LEU A 64 -1.01 -14.81 4.89
N PRO A 65 -1.41 -13.81 5.71
CA PRO A 65 -2.36 -14.06 6.78
C PRO A 65 -3.65 -14.71 6.26
N ALA A 66 -4.23 -15.58 7.08
CA ALA A 66 -5.47 -16.28 6.73
C ALA A 66 -6.68 -15.32 6.73
N GLY A 67 -7.73 -15.69 6.00
CA GLY A 67 -9.00 -14.95 5.99
C GLY A 67 -9.01 -13.68 5.12
N LEU A 68 -7.99 -13.49 4.29
CA LEU A 68 -7.96 -12.41 3.32
C LEU A 68 -8.95 -12.67 2.18
N VAL A 69 -9.72 -11.65 1.84
CA VAL A 69 -10.65 -11.68 0.70
C VAL A 69 -10.20 -10.69 -0.37
N PRO A 70 -10.33 -11.03 -1.66
CA PRO A 70 -10.00 -10.11 -2.74
C PRO A 70 -10.90 -8.88 -2.73
N LEU A 71 -10.30 -7.72 -2.96
CA LEU A 71 -10.94 -6.42 -3.09
C LEU A 71 -10.93 -5.91 -4.54
N ASP A 72 -10.74 -6.83 -5.50
CA ASP A 72 -10.41 -6.49 -6.88
C ASP A 72 -11.53 -5.68 -7.58
N GLU A 73 -12.78 -5.86 -7.15
CA GLU A 73 -13.97 -5.16 -7.67
C GLU A 73 -14.36 -3.92 -6.85
N GLU A 74 -13.61 -3.61 -5.79
CA GLU A 74 -13.94 -2.55 -4.85
C GLU A 74 -13.19 -1.26 -5.14
N ASP A 75 -13.80 -0.12 -4.78
CA ASP A 75 -13.12 1.17 -4.85
C ASP A 75 -12.09 1.24 -3.70
N PRO A 76 -10.83 1.66 -3.95
CA PRO A 76 -10.29 2.23 -5.20
C PRO A 76 -9.67 1.22 -6.17
N TRP A 77 -9.60 -0.05 -5.82
CA TRP A 77 -8.78 -1.08 -6.45
C TRP A 77 -9.16 -1.41 -7.88
N TRP A 78 -10.46 -1.52 -8.20
CA TRP A 78 -10.91 -1.82 -9.57
C TRP A 78 -10.41 -0.80 -10.60
N ARG A 79 -10.09 0.44 -10.17
CA ARG A 79 -9.57 1.50 -11.04
C ARG A 79 -8.06 1.40 -11.29
N VAL A 80 -7.32 0.72 -10.44
CA VAL A 80 -5.85 0.68 -10.46
C VAL A 80 -5.27 -0.72 -10.72
N LEU A 81 -6.07 -1.78 -10.67
CA LEU A 81 -5.63 -3.12 -11.04
C LEU A 81 -5.03 -3.17 -12.46
N GLY A 82 -3.94 -3.92 -12.59
CA GLY A 82 -3.09 -4.03 -13.79
C GLY A 82 -2.16 -2.84 -14.04
N GLN A 83 -2.29 -1.75 -13.28
CA GLN A 83 -1.50 -0.53 -13.48
C GLN A 83 -0.19 -0.59 -12.70
N PRO A 84 0.90 -0.01 -13.24
CA PRO A 84 2.15 0.11 -12.51
C PRO A 84 2.02 1.12 -11.37
N ILE A 85 2.63 0.82 -10.24
CA ILE A 85 2.97 1.84 -9.24
C ILE A 85 4.12 2.69 -9.78
N THR A 86 3.96 4.02 -9.72
CA THR A 86 4.88 4.98 -10.35
C THR A 86 5.50 5.97 -9.36
N ALA A 87 4.95 6.06 -8.15
CA ALA A 87 5.56 6.78 -7.03
C ALA A 87 4.88 6.41 -5.71
N VAL A 88 5.60 6.63 -4.62
CA VAL A 88 5.08 6.56 -3.26
C VAL A 88 5.63 7.74 -2.46
N TRP A 89 4.81 8.30 -1.57
CA TRP A 89 5.25 9.32 -0.63
C TRP A 89 4.39 9.30 0.64
N PRO A 90 4.94 9.75 1.78
CA PRO A 90 4.18 9.91 3.02
C PRO A 90 3.23 11.11 2.94
N VAL A 91 2.12 11.08 3.69
CA VAL A 91 1.16 12.21 3.74
C VAL A 91 1.62 13.32 4.68
N GLU A 92 2.29 12.98 5.77
CA GLU A 92 2.87 13.94 6.71
C GLU A 92 4.33 14.18 6.35
N GLY A 93 4.63 15.29 5.68
CA GLY A 93 5.99 15.70 5.33
C GLY A 93 6.12 16.13 3.87
N GLU A 94 6.57 17.37 3.64
CA GLU A 94 6.92 17.86 2.31
C GLU A 94 7.88 16.89 1.63
N VAL A 95 7.49 16.38 0.44
CA VAL A 95 8.30 15.74 -0.62
C VAL A 95 9.59 15.04 -0.15
N THR A 96 9.51 14.31 0.96
CA THR A 96 10.65 13.63 1.56
C THR A 96 10.51 12.15 1.25
N PRO A 97 11.61 11.47 0.84
CA PRO A 97 11.58 10.03 0.63
C PRO A 97 11.04 9.33 1.87
N VAL A 98 10.21 8.32 1.68
CA VAL A 98 9.58 7.59 2.77
C VAL A 98 10.64 7.02 3.72
N ALA A 99 11.76 6.57 3.17
CA ALA A 99 12.93 6.06 3.88
C ALA A 99 13.52 7.01 4.93
N THR A 100 13.27 8.31 4.77
CA THR A 100 13.82 9.35 5.64
C THR A 100 12.90 9.70 6.81
N GLN A 101 11.68 9.15 6.85
CA GLN A 101 10.71 9.50 7.88
C GLN A 101 10.79 8.58 9.10
N PRO A 102 10.82 9.15 10.32
CA PRO A 102 10.91 8.35 11.54
C PRO A 102 9.63 7.57 11.85
N LYS A 103 8.47 8.06 11.36
CA LYS A 103 7.15 7.47 11.57
C LYS A 103 6.26 7.78 10.36
N VAL A 104 5.73 6.75 9.70
CA VAL A 104 4.82 6.91 8.56
C VAL A 104 3.41 6.57 9.01
N ARG A 105 2.57 7.58 9.23
CA ARG A 105 1.16 7.39 9.62
C ARG A 105 0.23 7.17 8.43
N ALA A 106 0.62 7.70 7.29
CA ALA A 106 -0.13 7.61 6.06
C ALA A 106 0.80 7.70 4.86
N LEU A 107 0.46 6.97 3.80
CA LEU A 107 1.21 6.87 2.56
C LEU A 107 0.28 6.95 1.36
N LYS A 108 0.75 7.59 0.30
CA LYS A 108 0.07 7.73 -0.98
C LYS A 108 0.82 6.90 -2.01
N LEU A 109 0.09 6.06 -2.72
CA LEU A 109 0.58 5.23 -3.81
C LEU A 109 0.03 5.80 -5.11
N ARG A 110 0.90 6.26 -6.01
CA ARG A 110 0.48 6.70 -7.35
C ARG A 110 0.55 5.52 -8.31
N PHE A 111 -0.55 5.29 -9.00
CA PHE A 111 -0.68 4.36 -10.10
C PHE A 111 -0.88 5.13 -11.40
N ARG A 112 -0.49 4.48 -12.50
CA ARG A 112 -0.46 5.05 -13.86
C ARG A 112 0.62 6.12 -14.03
N GLU A 113 1.01 6.31 -15.27
CA GLU A 113 1.92 7.39 -15.66
C GLU A 113 1.24 8.75 -15.55
N SER A 114 2.03 9.81 -15.41
CA SER A 114 1.51 11.18 -15.26
C SER A 114 0.71 11.68 -16.46
N ASP A 115 0.96 11.13 -17.65
CA ASP A 115 0.26 11.42 -18.90
C ASP A 115 -1.04 10.58 -19.08
N GLN A 116 -1.29 9.60 -18.21
CA GLN A 116 -2.42 8.65 -18.29
C GLN A 116 -3.47 8.84 -17.19
N ASN A 117 -3.65 10.08 -16.73
CA ASN A 117 -4.51 10.44 -15.60
C ASN A 117 -4.14 9.66 -14.32
N PRO A 118 -3.14 10.15 -13.55
CA PRO A 118 -2.62 9.44 -12.40
C PRO A 118 -3.71 9.21 -11.34
N ARG A 119 -3.69 8.03 -10.73
CA ARG A 119 -4.61 7.67 -9.64
C ARG A 119 -3.81 7.49 -8.37
N ILE A 120 -4.22 8.17 -7.31
CA ILE A 120 -3.50 8.15 -6.03
C ILE A 120 -4.36 7.40 -5.02
N VAL A 121 -3.85 6.29 -4.51
CA VAL A 121 -4.46 5.55 -3.41
C VAL A 121 -3.78 5.95 -2.11
N GLY A 122 -4.53 6.57 -1.21
CA GLY A 122 -4.10 6.86 0.15
C GLY A 122 -4.36 5.66 1.05
N ILE A 123 -3.37 5.30 1.88
CA ILE A 123 -3.47 4.32 2.96
C ILE A 123 -3.05 5.04 4.23
N SER A 124 -3.88 5.03 5.27
CA SER A 124 -3.58 5.66 6.56
C SER A 124 -3.88 4.72 7.74
N ALA A 125 -3.08 4.79 8.79
CA ALA A 125 -3.37 4.11 10.05
C ALA A 125 -4.53 4.83 10.77
N ALA A 126 -5.54 4.05 11.18
CA ALA A 126 -6.72 4.49 11.90
C ALA A 126 -6.88 3.65 13.17
N GLY A 127 -6.00 3.84 14.14
CA GLY A 127 -5.92 3.00 15.33
C GLY A 127 -5.44 1.58 14.97
N PRO A 128 -6.20 0.52 15.30
CA PRO A 128 -5.85 -0.86 14.95
C PRO A 128 -6.22 -1.25 13.51
N ALA A 129 -6.73 -0.32 12.71
CA ALA A 129 -7.19 -0.56 11.35
C ALA A 129 -6.49 0.35 10.33
N LEU A 130 -6.69 0.07 9.05
CA LEU A 130 -6.24 0.84 7.90
C LEU A 130 -7.44 1.51 7.24
N ARG A 131 -7.26 2.76 6.85
CA ARG A 131 -8.19 3.47 5.98
C ARG A 131 -7.58 3.60 4.59
N VAL A 132 -8.37 3.24 3.59
CA VAL A 132 -8.00 3.33 2.17
C VAL A 132 -8.91 4.34 1.48
N SER A 133 -8.35 5.19 0.61
CA SER A 133 -9.11 6.19 -0.14
C SER A 133 -8.49 6.46 -1.51
N LEU A 134 -9.30 6.83 -2.49
CA LEU A 134 -8.82 7.41 -3.75
C LEU A 134 -8.74 8.94 -3.64
N GLU A 135 -7.63 9.54 -4.07
CA GLU A 135 -7.56 10.99 -4.27
C GLU A 135 -7.84 11.37 -5.72
N GLY A 136 -8.59 12.46 -5.90
CA GLY A 136 -8.89 13.05 -7.21
C GLY A 136 -9.97 12.27 -7.96
N ASN A 137 -11.18 12.83 -7.96
CA ASN A 137 -12.23 12.47 -8.90
C ASN A 137 -12.44 13.65 -9.84
#